data_AF-A0A920NDV1-F1
#
_entry.id   AF-A0A920NDV1-F1
#
_cell.length_a   1.000
_cell.length_b   1.000
_cell.length_c   1.000
_cell.angle_alpha   90.00
_cell.angle_beta   90.00
_cell.angle_gamma   90.00
#
_symmetry.space_group_name_H-M   'P 1'
#
loop_
_entity.id
_entity.type
_entity.pdbx_description
1 polymer ?
#
loop_
_entity_poly.entity_id
_entity_poly.type
_entity_poly.pdbx_seq_one_letter_code
_entity_poly.pdbx_strand_id
1 'polypeptide(L)' 'MVALSAETKEAVDKFHATALENGAVNEGDPGPRSDGNYYGYFRDLDGNKITARCLIGK' A
#
# COMPACT_ATOMS: atom_id res chain seq x y z
N MET A 1 11.40 4.02 -3.88
CA MET A 1 10.01 3.61 -3.58
C MET A 1 9.36 3.15 -4.86
N VAL A 2 8.75 1.96 -4.86
CA VAL A 2 7.98 1.43 -6.00
C VAL A 2 6.49 1.50 -5.66
N ALA A 3 5.67 1.92 -6.63
CA ALA A 3 4.22 2.01 -6.49
C ALA A 3 3.52 1.07 -7.46
N LEU A 4 2.83 0.06 -6.92
CA LEU A 4 2.00 -0.87 -7.67
C LEU A 4 0.60 -0.28 -7.83
N SER A 5 0.00 -0.48 -9.01
CA SER A 5 -1.38 -0.07 -9.25
C SER A 5 -2.33 -1.15 -8.76
N ALA A 6 -3.31 -0.75 -7.96
CA ALA A 6 -4.42 -1.58 -7.51
C ALA A 6 -5.73 -1.03 -8.08
N GLU A 7 -6.63 -1.91 -8.49
CA GLU A 7 -7.92 -1.52 -9.06
C GLU A 7 -8.91 -1.07 -7.99
N THR A 8 -8.80 -1.58 -6.76
CA THR A 8 -9.72 -1.28 -5.66
C THR A 8 -9.01 -0.99 -4.35
N LYS A 9 -9.72 -0.40 -3.38
CA LYS A 9 -9.20 -0.14 -2.02
C LYS A 9 -8.89 -1.45 -1.29
N GLU A 10 -9.77 -2.44 -1.45
CA GLU A 10 -9.63 -3.76 -0.85
C GLU A 10 -8.38 -4.49 -1.35
N ALA A 11 -7.97 -4.27 -2.61
CA ALA A 11 -6.72 -4.79 -3.13
C ALA A 11 -5.49 -4.13 -2.46
N VAL A 12 -5.56 -2.84 -2.13
CA VAL A 12 -4.53 -2.15 -1.33
C VAL A 12 -4.48 -2.70 0.09
N ASP A 13 -5.65 -2.89 0.72
CA ASP A 13 -5.77 -3.44 2.07
C ASP A 13 -5.17 -4.84 2.16
N LYS A 14 -5.58 -5.72 1.25
CA LYS A 14 -5.08 -7.10 1.18
C LYS A 14 -3.58 -7.15 0.89
N PHE A 15 -3.10 -6.33 -0.05
CA PHE A 15 -1.67 -6.24 -0.35
C PHE A 15 -0.85 -5.86 0.88
N HIS A 16 -1.29 -4.83 1.62
CA HIS A 16 -0.63 -4.38 2.84
C HIS A 16 -0.68 -5.45 3.94
N ALA A 17 -1.86 -6.01 4.22
CA ALA A 17 -2.04 -7.04 5.24
C ALA A 17 -1.16 -8.27 4.96
N THR A 18 -1.18 -8.79 3.73
CA THR A 18 -0.35 -9.93 3.33
C THR A 18 1.14 -9.63 3.47
N ALA A 19 1.59 -8.40 3.16
CA ALA A 19 2.99 -8.04 3.37
C ALA A 19 3.38 -8.08 4.86
N LEU A 20 2.55 -7.52 5.74
CA LEU A 20 2.80 -7.55 7.18
C LEU A 20 2.79 -8.97 7.76
N GLU A 21 1.86 -9.82 7.30
CA GLU A 21 1.82 -11.25 7.67
C GLU A 21 3.12 -11.99 7.29
N ASN A 22 3.83 -11.53 6.25
CA ASN A 22 5.10 -12.09 5.78
C ASN A 22 6.34 -11.37 6.33
N GLY A 23 6.19 -10.54 7.37
CA GLY A 23 7.31 -9.92 8.07
C GLY A 23 7.76 -8.56 7.52
N ALA A 24 7.01 -7.96 6.61
CA ALA A 24 7.21 -6.56 6.25
C ALA A 24 6.96 -5.63 7.45
N VAL A 25 7.57 -4.46 7.43
CA VAL A 25 7.38 -3.45 8.48
C VAL A 25 6.39 -2.40 8.00
N ASN A 26 5.34 -2.15 8.78
CA ASN A 26 4.35 -1.11 8.48
C ASN A 26 5.02 0.27 8.42
N GLU A 27 4.76 1.02 7.35
CA GLU A 27 5.23 2.41 7.17
C GLU A 27 4.08 3.36 6.77
N GLY A 28 2.84 2.93 6.95
CA GLY A 28 1.64 3.71 6.70
C GLY A 28 0.45 2.84 6.32
N ASP A 29 -0.51 2.73 7.25
CA ASP A 29 -1.73 1.95 7.06
C ASP A 29 -2.51 2.39 5.80
N PRO A 30 -3.17 1.44 5.11
CA PRO A 30 -4.07 1.73 4.00
C PRO A 30 -5.08 2.83 4.35
N GLY A 31 -5.15 3.85 3.49
CA GLY A 31 -6.05 4.97 3.72
C GLY A 31 -6.02 6.04 2.63
N PRO A 32 -7.01 6.95 2.63
CA PRO A 32 -6.99 8.11 1.74
C PRO A 32 -5.81 9.03 2.08
N ARG A 33 -5.30 9.71 1.06
CA ARG A 33 -4.24 10.72 1.16
C ARG A 33 -4.70 12.08 0.65
N SER A 34 -3.86 13.09 0.81
CA SER A 34 -4.18 14.49 0.47
C SER A 34 -4.46 14.71 -1.02
N ASP A 35 -4.03 13.81 -1.89
CA ASP A 35 -4.33 13.80 -3.32
C ASP A 35 -5.66 13.10 -3.66
N GLY A 36 -6.41 12.65 -2.65
CA GLY A 36 -7.70 11.97 -2.81
C GLY A 36 -7.61 10.49 -3.17
N ASN A 37 -6.41 9.96 -3.46
CA ASN A 37 -6.22 8.55 -3.79
C ASN A 37 -5.99 7.70 -2.53
N TYR A 38 -6.07 6.38 -2.68
CA TYR A 38 -5.97 5.43 -1.57
C TYR A 38 -4.64 4.67 -1.63
N TYR A 39 -3.89 4.63 -0.53
CA TYR A 39 -2.53 4.07 -0.49
C TYR A 39 -2.26 3.29 0.79
N GLY A 40 -1.47 2.22 0.69
CA GLY A 40 -0.81 1.53 1.80
C GLY A 40 0.70 1.42 1.57
N TYR A 41 1.49 1.49 2.65
CA TYR A 41 2.96 1.51 2.60
C TYR A 41 3.58 0.53 3.57
N PHE A 42 4.63 -0.16 3.14
CA PHE A 42 5.46 -0.98 4.03
C PHE A 42 6.92 -0.99 3.56
N ARG A 43 7.80 -1.46 4.44
CA ARG A 43 9.18 -1.87 4.12
C ARG A 43 9.24 -3.36 3.91
N ASP A 44 9.77 -3.81 2.78
CA ASP A 44 10.04 -5.23 2.56
C ASP A 44 11.17 -5.74 3.49
N LEU A 45 11.52 -7.02 3.36
CA LEU A 45 12.56 -7.66 4.17
C LEU A 45 13.97 -7.07 3.96
N ASP A 46 14.19 -6.41 2.82
CA ASP A 46 15.44 -5.72 2.49
C ASP A 46 15.42 -4.24 2.90
N GLY A 47 14.31 -3.76 3.46
CA GLY A 47 14.12 -2.36 3.88
C GLY A 47 13.71 -1.41 2.74
N ASN A 48 13.35 -1.92 1.56
CA ASN A 48 12.83 -1.08 0.47
C ASN A 48 11.41 -0.62 0.77
N LYS A 49 11.12 0.65 0.50
CA LYS A 49 9.77 1.20 0.61
C LYS A 49 8.91 0.81 -0.58
N ILE A 50 7.84 0.05 -0.32
CA ILE A 50 6.86 -0.40 -1.32
C ILE A 50 5.49 0.20 -1.01
N THR A 51 4.72 0.50 -2.03
CA THR A 51 3.33 0.95 -1.90
C THR A 51 2.42 0.33 -2.96
N ALA A 52 1.16 0.08 -2.59
CA ALA A 52 0.08 -0.09 -3.55
C ALA A 52 -0.84 1.14 -3.50
N ARG A 53 -1.32 1.56 -4.67
CA ARG A 53 -2.22 2.70 -4.83
C ARG A 53 -3.46 2.33 -5.61
N CYS A 54 -4.62 2.78 -5.15
CA CYS A 54 -5.88 2.77 -5.90
C CYS A 54 -6.27 4.22 -6.20
N LEU A 55 -6.45 4.53 -7.48
CA LEU A 55 -6.89 5.87 -7.91
C LEU A 55 -8.40 6.00 -7.67
N ILE A 56 -8.80 7.04 -6.96
CA ILE A 56 -10.21 7.29 -6.64
C ILE A 56 -10.70 8.44 -7.51
N GLY A 57 -11.73 8.21 -8.32
CA GLY A 57 -12.30 9.23 -9.22
C GLY A 57 -11.85 9.17 -10.68
N LYS A 58 -11.34 8.02 -11.14
CA LYS A 58 -11.30 7.68 -12.56
C LYS A 58 -12.56 6.92 -12.98
#